data_AF-A0A914DEI6-F1
#
_entry.id   AF-A0A914DEI6-F1
#
_cell.length_a   1.000
_cell.length_b   1.000
_cell.length_c   1.000
_cell.angle_alpha   90.00
_cell.angle_beta   90.00
_cell.angle_gamma   90.00
#
_symmetry.space_group_name_H-M   'P 1'
#
loop_
_entity.id
_entity.type
_entity.pdbx_description
1 polymer ?
#
loop_
_entity_poly.entity_id
_entity_poly.type
_entity_poly.pdbx_seq_one_letter_code
_entity_poly.pdbx_strand_id
1 'polypeptide(L)'
;GVQQQPQQQMQHDSIFDRFKQAFIHGQIFPKKEDIRVNSQVNLPDPGQPAFWCHVFYYEFNERIGEPFKGDRNEVIVDGFCAPSESSRFCLGALGNVNRNPVVVNARRQIGRGCRIYSQNDGNIYVDCVSDSPIFVQSPIYAASARDHLATVYRLPHGNPEI
;
A
#
# COMPACT_ATOMS: atom_id res chain seq x y z
N GLY A 1 -27.23 2.40 -48.82
CA GLY A 1 -26.84 2.90 -47.49
C GLY A 1 -26.90 1.75 -46.53
N VAL A 2 -25.75 1.30 -46.04
CA VAL A 2 -25.66 0.18 -45.11
C VAL A 2 -25.87 0.73 -43.70
N GLN A 3 -26.99 0.37 -43.07
CA GLN A 3 -27.24 0.67 -41.66
C GLN A 3 -26.34 -0.23 -40.81
N GLN A 4 -25.39 0.39 -40.12
CA GLN A 4 -24.60 -0.27 -39.07
C GLN A 4 -25.48 -0.43 -37.83
N GLN A 5 -25.57 -1.65 -37.31
CA GLN A 5 -26.14 -1.91 -35.98
C GLN A 5 -25.21 -1.31 -34.92
N PRO A 6 -25.73 -0.73 -33.83
CA PRO A 6 -24.90 -0.29 -32.72
C PRO A 6 -24.25 -1.51 -32.06
N GLN A 7 -22.92 -1.57 -32.12
CA GLN A 7 -22.14 -2.48 -31.29
C GLN A 7 -22.46 -2.17 -29.82
N GLN A 8 -23.18 -3.08 -29.17
CA GLN A 8 -23.30 -3.09 -27.71
C GLN A 8 -21.90 -3.30 -27.16
N GLN A 9 -21.32 -2.22 -26.66
CA GLN A 9 -20.08 -2.22 -25.92
C GLN A 9 -20.33 -3.04 -24.65
N MET A 10 -19.90 -4.31 -24.64
CA MET A 10 -19.88 -5.12 -23.42
C MET A 10 -18.99 -4.39 -22.42
N GLN A 11 -19.63 -3.73 -21.46
CA GLN A 11 -19.01 -3.20 -20.27
C GLN A 11 -18.43 -4.42 -19.55
N HIS A 12 -17.12 -4.58 -19.63
CA HIS A 12 -16.39 -5.57 -18.85
C HIS A 12 -16.45 -5.09 -17.39
N ASP A 13 -17.58 -5.33 -16.72
CA ASP A 13 -17.71 -5.16 -15.28
C ASP A 13 -16.73 -6.15 -14.64
N SER A 14 -15.54 -5.64 -14.37
CA SER A 14 -14.48 -6.45 -13.82
C SER A 14 -14.86 -6.78 -12.37
N ILE A 15 -14.46 -7.95 -11.88
CA ILE A 15 -14.74 -8.36 -10.49
C ILE A 15 -14.27 -7.29 -9.48
N PHE A 16 -13.32 -6.45 -9.90
CA PHE A 16 -12.78 -5.30 -9.16
C PHE A 16 -13.81 -4.20 -8.90
N ASP A 17 -14.72 -3.93 -9.84
CA ASP A 17 -15.73 -2.87 -9.69
C ASP A 17 -16.71 -3.18 -8.54
N ARG A 18 -16.89 -4.46 -8.20
CA ARG A 18 -17.75 -4.90 -7.09
C ARG A 18 -17.14 -4.69 -5.70
N PHE A 19 -15.83 -4.48 -5.59
CA PHE A 19 -15.14 -4.34 -4.29
C PHE A 19 -14.54 -2.95 -4.06
N LYS A 20 -14.64 -2.03 -5.02
CA LYS A 20 -14.27 -0.62 -4.86
C LYS A 20 -15.24 0.08 -3.90
N GLN A 21 -14.92 0.07 -2.61
CA GLN A 21 -15.43 1.11 -1.72
C GLN A 21 -14.40 2.24 -1.65
N ALA A 22 -14.41 3.07 -2.70
CA ALA A 22 -13.61 4.28 -2.80
C ALA A 22 -14.19 5.34 -1.87
N PHE A 23 -13.39 5.84 -0.93
CA PHE A 23 -13.76 7.00 -0.12
C PHE A 23 -12.57 7.94 0.06
N ILE A 24 -12.86 9.22 0.25
CA ILE A 24 -11.85 10.23 0.60
C ILE A 24 -11.74 10.23 2.13
N HIS A 25 -10.62 9.73 2.66
CA HIS A 25 -10.42 9.69 4.11
C HIS A 25 -9.74 10.98 4.60
N GLY A 26 -10.43 11.76 5.43
CA GLY A 26 -9.96 13.07 5.90
C GLY A 26 -8.97 13.07 7.07
N GLN A 27 -8.45 11.91 7.49
CA GLN A 27 -7.68 11.80 8.76
C GLN A 27 -6.21 11.40 8.57
N ILE A 28 -5.79 10.96 7.38
CA ILE A 28 -4.39 10.63 7.09
C ILE A 28 -4.01 11.29 5.78
N PHE A 29 -3.31 12.41 5.88
CA PHE A 29 -2.70 13.06 4.73
C PHE A 29 -1.19 12.85 4.81
N PRO A 30 -0.54 12.26 3.79
CA PRO A 30 0.92 12.30 3.70
C PRO A 30 1.37 13.77 3.80
N LYS A 31 2.41 14.05 4.59
CA LYS A 31 2.94 15.41 4.70
C LYS A 31 3.50 15.80 3.33
N LYS A 32 3.58 17.10 3.04
CA LYS A 32 4.20 17.59 1.80
C LYS A 32 5.60 17.01 1.56
N GLU A 33 6.32 16.72 2.63
CA GLU A 33 7.64 16.08 2.54
C GLU A 33 7.56 14.60 2.14
N ASP A 34 6.60 13.84 2.69
CA ASP A 34 6.37 12.44 2.28
C ASP A 34 6.01 12.38 0.77
N ILE A 35 5.19 13.31 0.30
CA ILE A 35 4.84 13.43 -1.13
C ILE A 35 6.08 13.78 -1.96
N ARG A 36 6.88 14.77 -1.54
CA ARG A 36 8.12 15.16 -2.25
C ARG A 36 9.11 14.01 -2.36
N VAL A 37 9.30 13.25 -1.27
CA VAL A 37 10.23 12.12 -1.25
C VAL A 37 9.70 10.97 -2.12
N ASN A 38 8.41 10.66 -2.04
CA ASN A 38 7.82 9.53 -2.76
C ASN A 38 7.51 9.82 -4.25
N SER A 39 7.48 11.09 -4.67
CA SER A 39 7.25 11.47 -6.09
C SER A 39 8.54 11.64 -6.89
N GLN A 40 9.71 11.64 -6.23
CA GLN A 40 10.99 11.68 -6.91
C GLN A 40 11.43 10.25 -7.27
N VAL A 41 11.50 9.96 -8.57
CA VAL A 41 12.19 8.77 -9.08
C VAL A 41 13.69 9.03 -8.92
N ASN A 42 14.25 8.59 -7.80
CA ASN A 42 15.69 8.64 -7.57
C ASN A 42 16.31 7.33 -8.07
N LEU A 43 17.18 7.44 -9.08
CA LEU A 43 18.01 6.31 -9.49
C LEU A 43 18.98 5.99 -8.33
N PRO A 44 19.23 4.71 -8.01
CA PRO A 44 20.17 4.36 -6.96
C PRO A 44 21.57 4.88 -7.28
N ASP A 45 22.23 5.50 -6.29
CA ASP A 45 23.61 5.96 -6.41
C ASP A 45 24.54 4.79 -6.77
N PRO A 46 25.49 4.96 -7.72
CA PRO A 46 26.49 3.96 -8.01
C PRO A 46 27.31 3.62 -6.75
N GLY A 47 27.14 2.40 -6.23
CA GLY A 47 27.89 1.88 -5.07
C GLY A 47 27.11 1.81 -3.75
N GLN A 48 25.86 2.29 -3.69
CA GLN A 48 24.97 1.99 -2.56
C GLN A 48 24.21 0.67 -2.80
N PRO A 49 23.81 -0.06 -1.74
CA PRO A 49 22.88 -1.17 -1.89
C PRO A 49 21.61 -0.68 -2.59
N ALA A 50 21.25 -1.32 -3.70
CA ALA A 50 20.04 -0.97 -4.43
C ALA A 50 18.82 -1.47 -3.66
N PHE A 51 18.26 -0.61 -2.80
CA PHE A 51 16.95 -0.85 -2.21
C PHE A 51 15.87 -0.43 -3.20
N TRP A 52 14.94 -1.34 -3.49
CA TRP A 52 13.84 -1.03 -4.43
C TRP A 52 12.71 -0.26 -3.74
N CYS A 53 12.63 -0.31 -2.41
CA CYS A 53 11.64 0.42 -1.63
C CYS A 53 12.16 0.86 -0.26
N HIS A 54 11.55 1.92 0.27
CA HIS A 54 11.63 2.30 1.67
C HIS A 54 10.23 2.28 2.29
N VAL A 55 10.07 1.62 3.43
CA VAL A 55 8.79 1.57 4.14
C VAL A 55 8.92 2.33 5.46
N PHE A 56 8.03 3.30 5.66
CA PHE A 56 7.97 4.12 6.87
C PHE A 56 6.66 3.80 7.61
N TYR A 57 6.76 3.49 8.90
CA TYR A 57 5.60 3.24 9.75
C TYR A 57 5.26 4.47 10.59
N TYR A 58 3.96 4.73 10.71
CA TYR A 58 3.42 5.87 11.44
C TYR A 58 2.32 5.43 12.40
N GLU A 59 2.28 6.07 13.56
CA GLU A 59 1.14 6.05 14.47
C GLU A 59 0.58 7.47 14.51
N PHE A 60 -0.61 7.65 13.93
CA PHE A 60 -1.14 8.99 13.61
C PHE A 60 -0.15 9.82 12.77
N ASN A 61 0.37 10.91 13.34
CA ASN A 61 1.27 11.86 12.68
C ASN A 61 2.74 11.69 13.10
N GLU A 62 3.04 10.71 13.95
CA GLU A 62 4.37 10.41 14.49
C GLU A 62 4.99 9.24 13.73
N ARG A 63 6.21 9.42 13.23
CA ARG A 63 7.00 8.36 12.59
C ARG A 63 7.62 7.49 13.67
N ILE A 64 7.44 6.17 13.58
CA ILE A 64 7.88 5.23 14.60
C ILE A 64 8.96 4.31 14.05
N GLY A 65 10.12 4.30 14.73
CA GLY A 65 11.26 3.46 14.36
C GLY A 65 12.04 3.95 13.14
N GLU A 66 13.03 3.16 12.74
CA GLU A 66 13.84 3.41 11.56
C GLU A 66 13.11 2.97 10.28
N PRO A 67 13.42 3.58 9.11
CA PRO A 67 12.90 3.14 7.83
C PRO A 67 13.32 1.70 7.52
N PHE A 68 12.37 0.86 7.11
CA PHE A 68 12.71 -0.42 6.53
C PHE A 68 13.23 -0.22 5.11
N LYS A 69 14.31 -0.89 4.75
CA LYS A 69 14.93 -0.82 3.43
C LYS A 69 14.85 -2.18 2.77
N GLY A 70 13.99 -2.31 1.76
CA GLY A 70 13.79 -3.58 1.06
C GLY A 70 14.84 -3.78 -0.02
N ASP A 71 15.66 -4.81 0.12
CA ASP A 71 16.71 -5.21 -0.83
C ASP A 71 16.31 -6.41 -1.71
N ARG A 72 15.18 -7.06 -1.41
CA ARG A 72 14.53 -8.11 -2.20
C ARG A 72 13.27 -7.57 -2.82
N ASN A 73 12.87 -8.06 -3.99
CA ASN A 73 11.64 -7.67 -4.73
C ASN A 73 10.30 -7.92 -3.99
N GLU A 74 10.33 -8.19 -2.70
CA GLU A 74 9.19 -8.48 -1.84
C GLU A 74 9.47 -7.98 -0.42
N VAL A 75 8.45 -7.39 0.20
CA VAL A 75 8.41 -7.09 1.63
C VAL A 75 7.08 -7.53 2.23
N ILE A 76 7.13 -8.23 3.36
CA ILE A 76 5.97 -8.51 4.22
C ILE A 76 6.00 -7.51 5.38
N VAL A 77 4.93 -6.74 5.54
CA VAL A 77 4.75 -5.83 6.69
C VAL A 77 3.70 -6.45 7.60
N ASP A 78 4.06 -6.80 8.84
CA ASP A 78 3.16 -7.52 9.75
C ASP A 78 3.15 -6.93 11.17
N GLY A 79 2.22 -7.42 12.00
CA GLY A 79 2.03 -6.98 13.39
C GLY A 79 2.75 -7.86 14.42
N PHE A 80 3.60 -8.79 13.99
CA PHE A 80 4.30 -9.72 14.88
C PHE A 80 5.58 -9.09 15.47
N CYS A 81 6.28 -9.86 16.31
CA CYS A 81 7.40 -9.36 17.12
C CYS A 81 8.76 -9.99 16.76
N ALA A 82 8.88 -10.66 15.61
CA ALA A 82 10.18 -11.14 15.16
C ALA A 82 11.10 -9.93 14.85
N PRO A 83 12.43 -10.05 14.98
CA PRO A 83 13.34 -9.05 14.44
C PRO A 83 13.07 -8.85 12.94
N SER A 84 13.16 -7.61 12.46
CA SER A 84 13.01 -7.35 11.02
C SER A 84 14.14 -8.02 10.24
N GLU A 85 13.78 -8.76 9.19
CA GLU A 85 14.70 -9.42 8.26
C GLU A 85 14.62 -8.73 6.89
N SER A 86 15.52 -9.06 5.96
CA SER A 86 15.65 -8.38 4.66
C SER A 86 14.36 -8.30 3.82
N SER A 87 13.40 -9.21 3.99
CA SER A 87 12.10 -9.21 3.31
C SER A 87 10.90 -9.08 4.25
N ARG A 88 11.10 -8.77 5.54
CA ARG A 88 10.03 -8.78 6.54
C ARG A 88 10.17 -7.66 7.56
N PHE A 89 9.22 -6.74 7.55
CA PHE A 89 9.11 -5.62 8.48
C PHE A 89 8.07 -5.90 9.56
N CYS A 90 8.52 -6.27 10.75
CA CYS A 90 7.66 -6.58 11.89
C CYS A 90 7.39 -5.32 12.73
N LEU A 91 6.15 -4.86 12.76
CA LEU A 91 5.76 -3.64 13.47
C LEU A 91 5.57 -3.87 14.97
N GLY A 92 5.32 -5.10 15.41
CA GLY A 92 4.92 -5.45 16.77
C GLY A 92 5.95 -5.09 17.84
N ALA A 93 7.24 -5.19 17.50
CA ALA A 93 8.35 -4.86 18.40
C ALA A 93 8.67 -3.35 18.49
N LEU A 94 8.11 -2.51 17.60
CA LEU A 94 8.41 -1.08 17.60
C LEU A 94 7.84 -0.40 18.85
N GLY A 95 8.71 0.25 19.62
CA GLY A 95 8.34 1.04 20.79
C GLY A 95 7.78 2.41 20.41
N ASN A 96 6.77 2.86 21.14
CA ASN A 96 6.31 4.25 21.12
C ASN A 96 5.79 4.61 22.53
N VAL A 97 6.42 5.59 23.17
CA VAL A 97 6.05 6.05 24.51
C VAL A 97 4.73 6.81 24.54
N ASN A 98 4.31 7.38 23.41
CA ASN A 98 3.08 8.14 23.25
C ASN A 98 1.90 7.26 22.81
N ARG A 99 2.08 5.94 22.76
CA ARG A 99 1.07 5.02 22.22
C ARG A 99 -0.17 4.99 23.09
N ASN A 100 -1.31 5.34 22.49
CA ASN A 100 -2.60 5.34 23.17
C ASN A 100 -3.39 4.02 22.95
N PRO A 101 -4.47 3.77 23.72
CA PRO A 101 -5.24 2.53 23.61
C PRO A 101 -5.88 2.28 22.23
N VAL A 102 -6.22 3.34 21.48
CA VAL A 102 -6.77 3.20 20.12
C VAL A 102 -5.72 2.59 19.18
N VAL A 103 -4.48 3.08 19.25
CA VAL A 103 -3.36 2.53 18.47
C VAL A 103 -3.01 1.11 18.91
N VAL A 104 -3.02 0.82 20.22
CA VAL A 104 -2.82 -0.55 20.72
C VAL A 104 -3.84 -1.50 20.12
N ASN A 105 -5.12 -1.12 20.11
CA ASN A 105 -6.19 -1.93 19.54
C ASN A 105 -6.06 -2.08 18.02
N ALA A 106 -5.70 -1.02 17.29
CA ALA A 106 -5.46 -1.09 15.85
C ALA A 106 -4.28 -2.02 15.52
N ARG A 107 -3.17 -1.93 16.27
CA ARG A 107 -1.99 -2.80 16.07
C ARG A 107 -2.29 -4.27 16.26
N ARG A 108 -3.19 -4.62 17.19
CA ARG A 108 -3.65 -6.01 17.38
C ARG A 108 -4.35 -6.59 16.15
N GLN A 109 -4.92 -5.73 15.31
CA GLN A 109 -5.64 -6.13 14.10
C GLN A 109 -4.73 -6.29 12.88
N ILE A 110 -3.47 -5.83 12.94
CA ILE A 110 -2.54 -5.95 11.81
C ILE A 110 -2.29 -7.43 11.49
N GLY A 111 -2.06 -8.28 12.49
CA GLY A 111 -1.85 -9.72 12.29
C GLY A 111 -0.75 -9.99 11.24
N ARG A 112 -1.07 -10.77 10.22
CA ARG A 112 -0.17 -11.06 9.07
C ARG A 112 0.11 -9.85 8.17
N GLY A 113 -0.69 -8.79 8.27
CA GLY A 113 -0.51 -7.52 7.59
C GLY A 113 -0.64 -7.58 6.06
N CYS A 114 0.34 -7.05 5.33
CA CYS A 114 0.33 -6.98 3.88
C CYS A 114 1.65 -7.46 3.27
N ARG A 115 1.57 -7.85 2.00
CA ARG A 115 2.72 -8.23 1.18
C ARG A 115 2.79 -7.27 0.00
N ILE A 116 3.94 -6.63 -0.18
CA ILE A 116 4.19 -5.69 -1.27
C ILE A 116 5.34 -6.24 -2.09
N TYR A 117 5.18 -6.36 -3.39
CA TYR A 117 6.17 -7.01 -4.25
C TYR A 117 6.19 -6.44 -5.65
N SER A 118 7.35 -6.50 -6.29
CA SER A 118 7.52 -6.18 -7.71
C SER A 118 7.49 -7.46 -8.55
N GLN A 119 6.87 -7.39 -9.73
CA GLN A 119 6.97 -8.44 -10.74
C GLN A 119 7.86 -7.99 -11.92
N ASN A 120 8.13 -8.92 -12.84
CA ASN A 120 9.03 -8.69 -13.99
C ASN A 120 8.49 -7.67 -15.01
N ASP A 121 7.23 -7.28 -14.90
CA ASP A 121 6.60 -6.26 -15.74
C ASP A 121 6.86 -4.83 -15.27
N GLY A 122 7.57 -4.66 -14.15
CA GLY A 122 7.89 -3.36 -13.56
C GLY A 122 6.77 -2.79 -12.70
N ASN A 123 5.66 -3.51 -12.52
CA ASN A 123 4.57 -3.09 -11.64
C ASN A 123 4.82 -3.51 -10.19
N ILE A 124 4.24 -2.76 -9.27
CA ILE A 124 4.24 -3.04 -7.83
C ILE A 124 2.84 -3.47 -7.45
N TYR A 125 2.75 -4.56 -6.70
CA TYR A 125 1.51 -5.18 -6.26
C TYR A 125 1.42 -5.18 -4.75
N VAL A 126 0.19 -5.15 -4.24
CA VAL A 126 -0.08 -5.32 -2.81
C VAL A 126 -1.17 -6.37 -2.55
N ASP A 127 -0.83 -7.37 -1.74
CA ASP A 127 -1.79 -8.37 -1.22
C ASP A 127 -2.12 -8.05 0.25
N CYS A 128 -3.40 -8.15 0.59
CA CYS A 128 -3.85 -8.18 1.98
C CYS A 128 -3.82 -9.62 2.52
N VAL A 129 -2.86 -9.92 3.40
CA VAL A 129 -2.73 -11.23 4.06
C VAL A 129 -3.24 -11.23 5.51
N SER A 130 -3.59 -10.06 6.05
CA SER A 130 -4.28 -9.89 7.33
C SER A 130 -5.75 -10.28 7.25
N ASP A 131 -6.33 -10.70 8.38
CA ASP A 131 -7.77 -10.96 8.50
C ASP A 131 -8.57 -9.63 8.49
N SER A 132 -7.92 -8.52 8.85
CA SER A 132 -8.50 -7.18 8.75
C SER A 132 -8.18 -6.59 7.37
N PRO A 133 -9.11 -5.86 6.73
CA PRO A 133 -8.83 -5.22 5.46
C PRO A 133 -7.76 -4.12 5.61
N ILE A 134 -6.99 -3.90 4.55
CA ILE A 134 -6.09 -2.76 4.43
C ILE A 134 -6.71 -1.68 3.53
N PHE A 135 -6.22 -0.46 3.68
CA PHE A 135 -6.68 0.70 2.91
C PHE A 135 -5.48 1.33 2.21
N VAL A 136 -5.53 1.40 0.89
CA VAL A 136 -4.41 1.80 0.04
C VAL A 136 -4.78 3.04 -0.75
N GLN A 137 -3.92 4.05 -0.71
CA GLN A 137 -3.99 5.20 -1.59
C GLN A 137 -2.86 5.10 -2.61
N SER A 138 -3.22 4.91 -3.87
CA SER A 138 -2.27 4.89 -4.99
C SER A 138 -2.73 5.91 -6.04
N PRO A 139 -2.09 7.10 -6.13
CA PRO A 139 -2.41 8.08 -7.16
C PRO A 139 -2.20 7.54 -8.59
N ILE A 140 -1.24 6.63 -8.76
CA ILE A 140 -0.95 5.98 -10.05
C ILE A 140 -2.14 5.10 -10.46
N TYR A 141 -2.62 4.24 -9.56
CA TYR A 141 -3.79 3.40 -9.82
C TYR A 141 -5.06 4.23 -9.96
N ALA A 142 -5.24 5.28 -9.14
CA ALA A 142 -6.38 6.18 -9.26
C ALA A 142 -6.42 6.89 -10.62
N ALA A 143 -5.27 7.34 -11.14
CA ALA A 143 -5.20 7.94 -12.46
C ALA A 143 -5.59 6.93 -13.57
N SER A 144 -5.11 5.68 -13.51
CA SER A 144 -5.46 4.66 -14.51
C SER A 144 -6.94 4.26 -14.45
N ALA A 145 -7.50 4.22 -13.25
CA ALA A 145 -8.92 3.96 -12.99
C ALA A 145 -9.85 5.15 -13.26
N ARG A 146 -9.30 6.34 -13.57
CA ARG A 146 -10.04 7.62 -13.71
C ARG A 146 -10.78 8.05 -12.44
N ASP A 147 -10.26 7.67 -11.28
CA ASP A 147 -10.73 8.06 -9.96
C ASP A 147 -9.99 9.33 -9.46
N HIS A 148 -10.50 9.99 -8.41
CA HIS A 148 -9.80 11.13 -7.80
C HIS A 148 -8.46 10.68 -7.20
N LEU A 149 -7.37 11.44 -7.35
CA LEU A 149 -6.02 11.03 -6.91
C LEU A 149 -5.91 10.75 -5.40
N ALA A 150 -6.81 11.34 -4.60
CA ALA A 150 -6.89 11.10 -3.16
C ALA A 150 -7.74 9.86 -2.79
N THR A 151 -8.23 9.10 -3.76
CA THR A 151 -9.06 7.91 -3.52
C THR A 151 -8.32 6.87 -2.71
N VAL A 152 -9.01 6.32 -1.70
CA VAL A 152 -8.54 5.21 -0.89
C VAL A 152 -9.31 3.95 -1.29
N TYR A 153 -8.58 2.89 -1.65
CA TYR A 153 -9.11 1.58 -2.01
C TYR A 153 -9.06 0.67 -0.79
N ARG A 154 -10.16 -0.03 -0.53
CA ARG A 154 -10.24 -1.05 0.52
C ARG A 154 -9.90 -2.42 -0.07
N LEU A 155 -8.88 -3.09 0.47
CA LEU A 155 -8.50 -4.45 0.09
C LEU A 155 -8.90 -5.42 1.20
N PRO A 156 -9.87 -6.32 0.98
CA PRO A 156 -10.20 -7.38 1.92
C PRO A 156 -9.12 -8.47 1.97
N HIS A 157 -9.20 -9.35 2.96
CA HIS A 157 -8.39 -10.57 3.01
C HIS A 157 -8.65 -11.43 1.76
N GLY A 158 -7.59 -11.79 1.03
CA GLY A 158 -7.72 -12.52 -0.23
C GLY A 158 -8.15 -11.62 -1.40
N ASN A 159 -7.53 -11.85 -2.56
CA ASN A 159 -7.37 -10.90 -3.67
C ASN A 159 -8.66 -10.38 -4.35
N PRO A 160 -8.62 -9.15 -4.88
CA PRO A 160 -8.00 -8.96 -6.21
C PRO A 160 -6.96 -7.82 -6.27
N GLU A 161 -5.89 -8.06 -7.04
CA GLU A 161 -4.67 -7.26 -7.22
C GLU A 161 -4.90 -5.74 -7.41
N ILE A 162 -4.07 -4.92 -6.74
CA ILE A 162 -3.92 -3.46 -7.02
C ILE A 162 -2.45 -3.14 -7.25
#